data_AF-A0A962SI21-F1
#
_entry.id   AF-A0A962SI21-F1
#
_cell.length_a   1.000
_cell.length_b   1.000
_cell.length_c   1.000
_cell.angle_alpha   90.00
_cell.angle_beta   90.00
_cell.angle_gamma   90.00
#
_symmetry.space_group_name_H-M   'P 1'
#
loop_
_entity.id
_entity.type
_entity.pdbx_description
1 polymer ?
#
loop_
_entity_poly.entity_id
_entity_poly.type
_entity_poly.pdbx_seq_one_letter_code
_entity_poly.pdbx_strand_id
1 'polypeptide(L)'
;MPRPAKADLFLLLLALCTLLFLATLFDAAQRRDAAAPQLARLRATVATLALSDLSLFTEARYTRHLSQADRFAAFQDHPLALEHFPSGSLLPPPSLLSEAR
;
A
#
# COMPACT_ATOMS: atom_id res chain seq x y z
N MET A 1 -28.36 -31.24 22.01
CA MET A 1 -27.48 -30.80 20.90
C MET A 1 -26.03 -30.89 21.39
N PRO A 2 -25.14 -31.64 20.72
CA PRO A 2 -23.74 -31.69 21.12
C PRO A 2 -23.10 -30.30 20.97
N ARG A 3 -22.34 -29.86 21.97
CA ARG A 3 -21.56 -28.61 21.89
C ARG A 3 -20.46 -28.79 20.84
N PRO A 4 -20.23 -27.81 19.94
CA PRO A 4 -19.11 -27.89 19.01
C PRO A 4 -17.81 -28.04 19.79
N ALA A 5 -16.90 -28.89 19.30
CA ALA A 5 -15.58 -28.99 19.90
C ALA A 5 -14.87 -27.64 19.75
N LYS A 6 -13.91 -27.34 20.65
CA LYS A 6 -13.10 -26.11 20.55
C LYS A 6 -12.44 -25.96 19.16
N ALA A 7 -12.12 -27.09 18.53
CA ALA A 7 -11.59 -27.15 17.17
C ALA A 7 -12.60 -26.67 16.12
N ASP A 8 -13.87 -27.05 16.22
CA ASP A 8 -14.91 -26.62 15.27
C ASP A 8 -15.13 -25.10 15.35
N LEU A 9 -15.12 -24.55 16.57
CA LEU A 9 -15.22 -23.11 16.79
C LEU A 9 -14.00 -22.37 16.20
N PHE A 10 -12.80 -22.91 16.40
CA PHE A 10 -11.59 -22.35 15.82
C PHE A 10 -11.62 -22.36 14.29
N LEU A 11 -12.02 -23.48 13.67
CA LEU A 11 -12.13 -23.60 12.22
C LEU A 11 -13.20 -22.65 11.65
N LEU A 12 -14.33 -22.49 12.35
CA LEU A 12 -15.37 -21.54 11.95
C LEU A 12 -14.86 -20.11 12.01
N LEU A 13 -14.16 -19.73 13.09
CA LEU A 13 -13.55 -18.41 13.23
C LEU A 13 -12.51 -18.17 12.12
N LEU A 14 -11.63 -19.13 11.87
CA LEU A 14 -10.63 -19.02 10.81
C LEU A 14 -11.27 -18.85 9.43
N ALA A 15 -12.27 -19.67 9.11
CA ALA A 15 -13.02 -19.57 7.86
C ALA A 15 -13.71 -18.19 7.71
N LEU A 16 -14.28 -17.67 8.79
CA LEU A 16 -14.86 -16.33 8.82
C LEU A 16 -13.80 -15.25 8.58
N CYS A 17 -12.66 -15.32 9.26
CA CYS A 17 -11.55 -14.37 9.07
C CYS A 17 -11.02 -14.41 7.62
N THR A 18 -10.85 -15.59 7.05
CA THR A 18 -10.43 -15.75 5.65
C THR A 18 -11.48 -15.19 4.69
N LEU A 19 -12.76 -15.46 4.92
CA LEU A 19 -13.85 -14.92 4.10
C LEU A 19 -13.88 -13.39 4.14
N LEU A 20 -13.75 -12.79 5.32
CA LEU A 20 -13.70 -11.34 5.49
C LEU A 20 -12.46 -10.75 4.82
N PHE A 21 -11.30 -11.40 4.91
CA PHE A 21 -10.09 -10.99 4.20
C PHE A 21 -10.26 -11.04 2.67
N LEU A 22 -10.87 -12.09 2.13
CA LEU A 22 -11.17 -12.16 0.69
C LEU A 22 -12.16 -11.07 0.26
N ALA A 23 -13.11 -10.72 1.13
CA ALA A 23 -14.04 -9.62 0.87
C ALA A 23 -13.33 -8.27 0.76
N THR A 24 -12.27 -8.01 1.56
CA THR A 24 -11.48 -6.76 1.42
C THR A 24 -10.71 -6.71 0.10
N LEU A 25 -10.19 -7.84 -0.37
CA LEU A 25 -9.51 -7.90 -1.68
C LEU A 25 -10.50 -7.65 -2.84
N PHE A 26 -11.71 -8.20 -2.74
CA PHE A 26 -12.76 -8.00 -3.74
C PHE A 26 -13.26 -6.55 -3.76
N ASP A 27 -13.49 -5.95 -2.59
CA ASP A 27 -13.83 -4.53 -2.45
C ASP A 27 -12.71 -3.64 -3.01
N ALA A 28 -11.45 -3.95 -2.72
CA ALA A 28 -10.31 -3.23 -3.28
C ALA A 28 -10.26 -3.33 -4.82
N ALA A 29 -10.54 -4.50 -5.40
CA ALA A 29 -10.59 -4.67 -6.86
C ALA A 29 -11.69 -3.81 -7.49
N GLN A 30 -12.90 -3.83 -6.95
CA GLN A 30 -14.01 -2.98 -7.45
C GLN A 30 -13.70 -1.49 -7.33
N ARG A 31 -13.11 -1.07 -6.21
CA ARG A 31 -12.72 0.33 -5.99
C ARG A 31 -11.64 0.79 -6.96
N ARG A 32 -10.71 -0.09 -7.34
CA ARG A 32 -9.67 0.23 -8.34
C ARG A 32 -10.30 0.56 -9.69
N ASP A 33 -11.25 -0.24 -10.14
CA ASP A 33 -11.94 -0.02 -11.41
C ASP A 33 -12.80 1.26 -11.36
N ALA A 34 -13.51 1.49 -10.25
CA ALA A 34 -14.27 2.71 -10.03
C ALA A 34 -13.39 3.98 -9.95
N ALA A 35 -12.14 3.84 -9.47
CA ALA A 35 -11.18 4.95 -9.36
C ALA A 35 -10.42 5.24 -10.67
N ALA A 36 -10.41 4.31 -11.63
CA ALA A 36 -9.73 4.48 -12.92
C ALA A 36 -10.04 5.80 -13.66
N PRO A 37 -11.32 6.23 -13.81
CA PRO A 37 -11.62 7.50 -14.47
C PRO A 37 -11.13 8.72 -13.67
N GLN A 38 -11.18 8.66 -12.33
CA GLN A 38 -10.64 9.74 -11.50
C GLN A 38 -9.11 9.84 -11.64
N LEU A 39 -8.42 8.69 -11.66
CA LEU A 39 -6.98 8.65 -11.87
C LEU A 39 -6.57 9.20 -13.24
N ALA A 40 -7.35 8.91 -14.29
CA ALA A 40 -7.12 9.49 -15.61
C ALA A 40 -7.24 11.03 -15.61
N ARG A 41 -8.24 11.58 -14.91
CA ARG A 41 -8.37 13.05 -14.74
C ARG A 41 -7.19 13.67 -13.99
N LEU A 42 -6.76 13.04 -12.90
CA LEU A 42 -5.61 13.52 -12.12
C LEU A 42 -4.34 13.55 -12.96
N ARG A 43 -4.09 12.52 -13.78
CA ARG A 43 -2.95 12.50 -14.72
C ARG A 43 -2.99 13.63 -15.73
N ALA A 44 -4.18 13.94 -16.28
CA ALA A 44 -4.34 15.08 -17.18
C ALA A 44 -4.03 16.41 -16.47
N THR A 45 -4.46 16.57 -15.21
CA THR A 45 -4.13 17.77 -14.40
C THR A 45 -2.62 17.89 -14.14
N VAL A 46 -1.95 16.80 -13.78
CA VAL A 46 -0.48 16.77 -13.60
C VAL A 46 0.23 17.24 -14.87
N ALA A 47 -0.20 16.73 -16.04
CA ALA A 47 0.37 17.13 -17.33
C ALA A 47 0.12 18.62 -17.66
N THR A 48 -1.09 19.12 -17.45
CA THR A 48 -1.45 20.53 -17.70
C THR A 48 -0.66 21.49 -16.81
N LEU A 49 -0.39 21.10 -15.57
CA LEU A 49 0.36 21.91 -14.60
C LEU A 49 1.88 21.71 -14.70
N ALA A 50 2.35 20.90 -15.66
CA ALA A 50 3.76 20.53 -15.80
C ALA A 50 4.39 20.02 -14.48
N LEU A 51 3.61 19.29 -13.69
CA LEU A 51 4.09 18.64 -12.47
C LEU A 51 4.82 17.35 -12.85
N SER A 52 5.86 17.00 -12.09
CA SER A 52 6.68 15.82 -12.37
C SER A 52 5.90 14.50 -12.31
N ASP A 53 5.00 14.33 -11.34
CA ASP A 53 4.13 13.15 -11.20
C ASP A 53 3.00 13.39 -10.18
N LEU A 54 2.09 12.42 -10.06
CA LEU A 54 1.07 12.32 -9.01
C LEU A 54 1.68 11.78 -7.71
N SER A 55 1.64 12.56 -6.63
CA SER A 55 2.08 12.11 -5.30
C SER A 55 1.14 11.03 -4.75
N LEU A 56 1.65 9.83 -4.49
CA LEU A 56 0.84 8.72 -3.95
C LEU A 56 0.53 8.89 -2.45
N PHE A 57 1.47 9.45 -1.71
CA PHE A 57 1.34 9.79 -0.30
C PHE A 57 1.88 11.20 -0.09
N THR A 58 1.45 11.92 0.94
CA THR A 58 1.99 13.26 1.27
C THR A 58 2.92 13.23 2.48
N GLU A 59 2.94 12.12 3.21
CA GLU A 59 3.63 11.95 4.49
C GLU A 59 5.09 11.50 4.32
N ALA A 60 5.37 10.19 4.12
CA ALA A 60 6.75 9.73 3.95
C ALA A 60 7.32 10.21 2.61
N ARG A 61 8.38 11.02 2.66
CA ARG A 61 8.91 11.76 1.50
C ARG A 61 9.34 10.85 0.34
N TYR A 62 9.99 9.74 0.65
CA TYR A 62 10.43 8.73 -0.32
C TYR A 62 9.29 7.89 -0.90
N THR A 63 8.08 8.00 -0.34
CA THR A 63 6.86 7.34 -0.85
C THR A 63 6.03 8.25 -1.76
N ARG A 64 6.36 9.55 -1.83
CA ARG A 64 5.71 10.52 -2.75
C ARG A 64 5.94 10.16 -4.20
N HIS A 65 7.17 9.77 -4.52
CA HIS A 65 7.57 9.37 -5.87
C HIS A 65 8.65 8.30 -5.78
N LEU A 66 8.26 7.03 -6.01
CA LEU A 66 9.10 5.87 -5.72
C LEU A 66 10.43 5.86 -6.48
N SER A 67 10.47 6.48 -7.66
CA SER A 67 11.68 6.62 -8.47
C SER A 67 12.51 7.87 -8.16
N GLN A 68 12.02 8.80 -7.32
CA GLN A 68 12.78 9.99 -6.92
C GLN A 68 13.23 9.85 -5.48
N ALA A 69 14.48 9.43 -5.29
CA ALA A 69 15.14 9.51 -4.00
C ALA A 69 15.23 10.98 -3.56
N ASP A 70 14.80 11.29 -2.33
CA ASP A 70 14.95 12.62 -1.74
C ASP A 70 16.42 12.85 -1.37
N ARG A 71 17.20 13.32 -2.35
CA ARG A 71 18.63 13.64 -2.17
C ARG A 71 18.87 14.86 -1.29
N PHE A 72 17.83 15.63 -0.97
CA PHE A 72 17.93 16.90 -0.24
C PHE A 72 17.45 16.80 1.20
N ALA A 73 16.90 15.66 1.63
CA ALA A 73 16.62 15.40 3.03
C ALA A 73 17.94 15.24 3.82
N ALA A 74 18.09 16.01 4.90
CA ALA A 74 19.24 15.95 5.80
C ALA A 74 19.47 14.55 6.42
N PHE A 75 18.42 13.75 6.50
CA PHE A 75 18.45 12.34 6.88
C PHE A 75 17.65 11.57 5.83
N GLN A 76 18.32 10.67 5.11
CA GLN A 76 17.67 9.81 4.13
C GLN A 76 16.95 8.70 4.87
N ASP A 77 15.62 8.79 4.94
CA ASP A 77 14.80 7.72 5.47
C ASP A 77 14.77 6.57 4.45
N HIS A 78 15.15 5.36 4.88
CA HIS A 78 15.06 4.17 4.02
C HIS A 78 13.65 3.59 4.06
N PRO A 79 13.20 2.85 3.03
CA PRO A 79 11.96 2.07 3.10
C PRO A 79 11.96 1.18 4.35
N LEU A 80 10.83 1.13 5.08
CA LEU A 80 10.69 0.42 6.36
C LEU A 80 11.50 1.00 7.54
N ALA A 81 11.95 2.25 7.47
CA ALA A 81 12.53 2.93 8.64
C ALA A 81 11.50 3.02 9.78
N LEU A 82 11.99 3.03 11.02
CA LEU A 82 11.15 3.28 12.20
C LEU A 82 10.75 4.75 12.23
N GLU A 83 9.71 5.08 11.47
CA GLU A 83 9.13 6.41 11.39
C GLU A 83 7.64 6.41 11.77
N HIS A 84 7.06 7.61 11.86
CA HIS A 84 5.67 7.78 12.28
C HIS A 84 4.68 7.68 11.11
N PHE A 85 5.17 7.65 9.88
CA PHE A 85 4.34 7.67 8.67
C PHE A 85 4.02 6.24 8.20
N PRO A 86 2.76 5.81 8.20
CA PRO A 86 2.37 4.46 7.80
C PRO A 86 2.76 4.11 6.36
N SER A 87 2.78 5.08 5.43
CA SER A 87 3.23 4.88 4.05
C SER A 87 4.65 4.34 3.93
N GLY A 88 5.53 4.63 4.90
CA GLY A 88 6.89 4.11 4.92
C GLY A 88 6.99 2.59 4.99
N SER A 89 5.93 1.92 5.46
CA SER A 89 5.82 0.46 5.54
C SER A 89 5.30 -0.20 4.26
N LEU A 90 4.87 0.57 3.27
CA LEU A 90 4.20 0.03 2.06
C LEU A 90 5.18 -0.34 0.94
N LEU A 91 6.45 0.03 1.06
CA LEU A 91 7.44 -0.19 0.01
C LEU A 91 8.49 -1.21 0.44
N PRO A 92 8.77 -2.22 -0.41
CA PRO A 92 9.90 -3.09 -0.19
C PRO A 92 11.21 -2.31 -0.39
N PRO A 93 12.31 -2.78 0.22
CA PRO A 93 13.63 -2.25 -0.08
C PRO A 93 13.96 -2.41 -1.58
N PRO A 94 14.78 -1.51 -2.17
CA PRO A 94 15.18 -1.60 -3.58
C PRO A 94 15.79 -2.96 -3.94
N SER A 95 15.46 -3.49 -5.12
CA SER A 95 15.95 -4.80 -5.57
C SER A 95 17.49 -4.89 -5.64
N LEU A 96 18.15 -3.77 -5.97
CA LEU A 96 19.61 -3.65 -5.98
C LEU A 96 20.24 -4.01 -4.62
N LEU A 97 19.54 -3.74 -3.51
CA LEU A 97 20.01 -4.08 -2.16
C LEU A 97 19.63 -5.50 -1.74
N SER A 98 18.62 -6.11 -2.38
CA SER A 98 18.22 -7.50 -2.11
C SER A 98 18.99 -8.53 -2.94
N GLU A 99 19.49 -8.15 -4.12
CA GLU A 99 20.23 -9.04 -5.03
C GLU A 99 21.73 -9.15 -4.68
N ALA A 100 22.27 -8.28 -3.83
CA ALA A 100 23.68 -8.29 -3.43
C ALA A 100 24.04 -9.40 -2.40
N ARG A 101 23.29 -10.52 -2.38
CA ARG A 101 23.47 -11.60 -1.42
C ARG A 101 23.69 -12.95 -2.09
#